data_AF-A0A0W1I0B9-F1
#
_entry.id   AF-A0A0W1I0B9-F1
#
_cell.length_a   1.000
_cell.length_b   1.000
_cell.length_c   1.000
_cell.angle_alpha   90.00
_cell.angle_beta   90.00
_cell.angle_gamma   90.00
#
_symmetry.space_group_name_H-M   'P 1'
#
loop_
_entity.id
_entity.type
_entity.pdbx_description
1 polymer ?
#
loop_
_entity_poly.entity_id
_entity_poly.type
_entity_poly.pdbx_seq_one_letter_code
_entity_poly.pdbx_strand_id
1 'polypeptide(L)' 'MTKPALERIARALCSHDGHPENIQFEGEPMWRSYLSAARTALMAIREPTERIRAATEGGWEAMVDAALKEGPAI' A
#
# COMPACT_ATOMS: atom_id res chain seq x y z
N MET A 1 -8.43 15.01 1.73
CA MET A 1 -8.60 13.64 1.20
C MET A 1 -7.45 12.79 1.71
N THR A 2 -7.73 11.55 2.10
CA THR A 2 -6.69 10.60 2.53
C THR A 2 -5.98 10.04 1.30
N LYS A 3 -4.65 9.86 1.36
CA LYS A 3 -3.87 9.27 0.26
C LYS A 3 -4.35 7.83 -0.03
N PRO A 4 -4.27 7.37 -1.30
CA PRO A 4 -4.55 5.99 -1.65
C PRO A 4 -3.77 4.99 -0.81
N ALA A 5 -4.33 3.80 -0.61
CA ALA A 5 -3.74 2.78 0.27
C ALA A 5 -2.32 2.39 -0.17
N LEU A 6 -2.10 2.22 -1.48
CA LEU A 6 -0.80 1.85 -2.04
C LEU A 6 0.28 2.92 -1.75
N GLU A 7 -0.06 4.20 -1.90
CA GLU A 7 0.85 5.30 -1.57
C GLU A 7 1.16 5.34 -0.06
N ARG A 8 0.14 5.17 0.80
CA ARG A 8 0.35 5.15 2.26
C ARG A 8 1.30 4.03 2.68
N ILE A 9 1.17 2.85 2.10
CA ILE A 9 2.05 1.71 2.40
C ILE A 9 3.46 1.99 1.88
N ALA A 10 3.60 2.49 0.65
CA ALA A 10 4.92 2.81 0.08
C ALA A 10 5.67 3.87 0.91
N ARG A 11 4.96 4.92 1.38
CA ARG A 11 5.48 5.93 2.30
C ARG A 11 5.89 5.34 3.65
N ALA A 12 5.08 4.46 4.21
CA ALA A 12 5.40 3.78 5.46
C ALA A 12 6.67 2.91 5.33
N LEU A 13 6.84 2.18 4.22
CA LEU A 13 8.05 1.40 3.95
C LEU A 13 9.28 2.29 3.75
N CYS A 14 9.14 3.38 2.99
CA CYS A 14 10.21 4.37 2.80
C CYS A 14 10.69 4.97 4.14
N SER A 15 9.74 5.38 4.99
CA SER A 15 10.03 5.91 6.32
C SER A 15 10.62 4.85 7.26
N HIS A 16 10.17 3.59 7.16
CA HIS A 16 10.73 2.48 7.92
C HIS A 16 12.22 2.25 7.62
N ASP A 17 12.61 2.37 6.35
CA ASP A 17 14.01 2.24 5.91
C ASP A 17 14.86 3.50 6.21
N GLY A 18 14.28 4.52 6.86
CA GLY A 18 14.98 5.75 7.22
C GLY A 18 15.13 6.75 6.08
N HIS A 19 14.44 6.56 4.96
CA HIS A 19 14.47 7.47 3.83
C HIS A 19 13.36 8.53 3.93
N PRO A 20 13.68 9.84 3.82
CA PRO A 20 12.65 10.87 3.76
C PRO A 20 11.73 10.66 2.55
N GLU A 21 10.43 10.52 2.77
CA GLU A 21 9.48 10.12 1.71
C GLU A 21 9.52 11.01 0.46
N ASN A 22 9.70 12.32 0.65
CA ASN A 22 9.60 13.32 -0.41
C ASN A 22 10.96 13.83 -0.92
N ILE A 23 12.08 13.23 -0.52
CA ILE A 23 13.36 13.53 -1.18
C ILE A 23 13.29 13.08 -2.64
N GLN A 24 13.91 13.81 -3.55
CA GLN A 24 13.97 13.40 -4.95
C GLN A 24 15.01 12.29 -5.14
N PHE A 25 14.59 11.21 -5.80
CA PHE A 25 15.43 10.11 -6.25
C PHE A 25 14.99 9.76 -7.68
N GLU A 26 15.93 9.77 -8.63
CA GLU A 26 15.64 9.53 -10.06
C GLU A 26 14.55 10.44 -10.65
N GLY A 27 14.44 11.67 -10.15
CA GLY A 27 13.45 12.66 -10.62
C GLY A 27 12.06 12.52 -9.99
N GLU A 28 11.87 11.56 -9.09
CA GLU A 28 10.59 11.26 -8.44
C GLU A 28 10.74 11.28 -6.91
N PRO A 29 9.65 11.47 -6.13
CA PRO A 29 9.69 11.29 -4.69
C PRO A 29 10.14 9.87 -4.31
N MET A 30 11.06 9.76 -3.35
CA MET A 30 11.67 8.50 -2.91
C MET A 30 10.67 7.39 -2.57
N TRP A 31 9.51 7.73 -2.00
CA TRP A 31 8.46 6.74 -1.71
C TRP A 31 8.00 5.96 -2.95
N ARG A 32 8.13 6.49 -4.18
CA ARG A 32 7.71 5.80 -5.41
C ARG A 32 8.55 4.55 -5.70
N SER A 33 9.82 4.53 -5.27
CA SER A 33 10.69 3.34 -5.34
C SER A 33 10.14 2.16 -4.53
N TYR A 34 9.27 2.43 -3.56
CA TYR A 34 8.66 1.43 -2.67
C TYR A 34 7.31 0.89 -3.17
N LEU A 35 6.81 1.37 -4.32
CA LEU A 35 5.51 0.95 -4.87
C LEU A 35 5.44 -0.56 -5.14
N SER A 36 6.53 -1.15 -5.61
CA SER A 36 6.60 -2.60 -5.86
C SER A 36 6.42 -3.39 -4.56
N ALA A 37 7.19 -3.05 -3.52
CA ALA A 37 7.08 -3.68 -2.21
C ALA A 37 5.69 -3.46 -1.57
N ALA A 38 5.11 -2.26 -1.72
CA ALA A 38 3.77 -1.95 -1.24
C ALA A 38 2.69 -2.81 -1.92
N ARG A 39 2.81 -3.03 -3.24
CA ARG A 39 1.92 -3.94 -3.99
C ARG A 39 2.08 -5.38 -3.52
N THR A 40 3.31 -5.85 -3.31
CA THR A 40 3.58 -7.18 -2.76
C THR A 40 2.95 -7.37 -1.38
N ALA A 41 3.05 -6.37 -0.50
CA ALA A 41 2.43 -6.42 0.83
C ALA A 41 0.89 -6.53 0.74
N LEU A 42 0.24 -5.76 -0.14
CA LEU A 42 -1.20 -5.87 -0.38
C LEU A 42 -1.59 -7.24 -0.95
N MET A 43 -0.80 -7.78 -1.88
CA MET A 43 -1.05 -9.12 -2.43
C MET A 43 -0.89 -10.21 -1.37
N ALA A 44 0.10 -10.10 -0.48
CA ALA A 44 0.36 -11.07 0.59
C ALA A 44 -0.80 -11.15 1.59
N ILE A 45 -1.50 -10.04 1.82
CA ILE A 45 -2.66 -10.00 2.71
C ILE A 45 -3.98 -10.19 1.97
N ARG A 46 -3.98 -10.42 0.65
CA ARG A 46 -5.23 -10.55 -0.14
C ARG A 46 -6.12 -11.67 0.36
N GLU A 47 -5.52 -12.77 0.80
CA GLU A 47 -6.24 -13.90 1.41
C GLU A 47 -6.35 -13.69 2.93
N PRO A 48 -7.54 -13.39 3.47
CA PRO A 48 -7.71 -13.15 4.89
C PRO A 48 -7.73 -14.46 5.67
N THR A 49 -7.28 -14.40 6.93
CA THR A 49 -7.61 -15.44 7.92
C THR A 49 -9.11 -15.47 8.18
N GLU A 50 -9.64 -16.60 8.68
CA GLU A 50 -11.06 -16.72 9.06
C GLU A 50 -11.50 -15.63 10.05
N ARG A 51 -10.61 -15.22 10.96
CA ARG A 51 -10.89 -14.12 11.89
C ARG A 51 -11.10 -12.79 11.18
N ILE A 52 -10.28 -12.47 10.18
CA ILE A 52 -10.41 -11.25 9.38
C ILE A 52 -11.65 -11.33 8.48
N ARG A 53 -11.90 -12.49 7.87
CA ARG A 53 -13.09 -12.75 7.06
C ARG A 53 -14.36 -12.50 7.87
N ALA A 54 -14.45 -13.04 9.08
CA ALA A 54 -15.59 -12.83 9.97
C ALA A 54 -15.73 -11.36 10.41
N ALA A 55 -14.63 -10.70 10.75
CA ALA A 55 -14.65 -9.30 11.19
C ALA A 55 -15.01 -8.29 10.07
N THR A 56 -14.87 -8.70 8.81
CA THR A 56 -15.16 -7.86 7.63
C THR A 56 -16.43 -8.30 6.89
N GLU A 57 -17.16 -9.29 7.41
CA GLU A 57 -18.29 -9.93 6.72
C GLU A 57 -17.93 -10.39 5.30
N GLY A 58 -16.67 -10.81 5.09
CA GLY A 58 -16.13 -11.19 3.78
C GLY A 58 -15.74 -10.03 2.86
N GLY A 59 -15.84 -8.77 3.30
CA GLY A 59 -15.49 -7.59 2.49
C GLY A 59 -13.99 -7.38 2.27
N TRP A 60 -13.13 -8.08 3.01
CA TRP A 60 -11.68 -7.88 2.99
C TRP A 60 -11.06 -7.99 1.58
N GLU A 61 -11.36 -9.06 0.85
CA GLU A 61 -10.75 -9.30 -0.47
C GLU A 61 -11.11 -8.17 -1.44
N ALA A 62 -12.37 -7.71 -1.42
CA ALA A 62 -12.82 -6.58 -2.23
C ALA A 62 -12.12 -5.26 -1.85
N MET A 63 -11.86 -5.04 -0.56
CA MET A 63 -11.11 -3.86 -0.10
C MET A 63 -9.65 -3.87 -0.58
N VAL A 64 -8.98 -5.03 -0.51
CA VAL A 64 -7.60 -5.17 -1.01
C VAL A 64 -7.55 -5.02 -2.53
N ASP A 65 -8.49 -5.62 -3.25
CA ASP A 65 -8.57 -5.50 -4.71
C ASP A 65 -8.86 -4.04 -5.15
N ALA A 66 -9.73 -3.32 -4.41
CA ALA A 66 -9.96 -1.90 -4.64
C ALA A 66 -8.69 -1.06 -4.41
N ALA A 67 -7.94 -1.34 -3.33
CA ALA A 67 -6.68 -0.66 -3.05
C ALA A 67 -5.61 -0.90 -4.14
N LEU A 68 -5.54 -2.12 -4.68
CA LEU A 68 -4.65 -2.47 -5.79
C LEU A 68 -5.06 -1.81 -7.12
N LYS A 69 -6.36 -1.57 -7.32
CA LYS A 69 -6.92 -0.93 -8.51
C LYS A 69 -6.82 0.59 -8.48
N GLU A 70 -6.99 1.22 -7.32
CA GLU A 70 -6.88 2.68 -7.14
C GLU A 70 -5.50 3.19 -7.55
N GLY A 71 -4.44 2.45 -7.20
CA GLY A 71 -3.06 2.88 -7.47
C GLY A 71 -2.63 4.03 -6.54
N PRO A 72 -1.41 4.59 -6.72
CA PRO A 72 -0.99 5.77 -5.96
C PRO A 72 -1.54 7.05 -6.60
N ALA A 73 -1.60 8.15 -5.84
CA ALA A 73 -1.84 9.45 -6.44
C ALA A 73 -0.57 9.88 -7.19
N ILE A 74 -0.70 10.14 -8.49
CA ILE A 74 0.38 10.60 -9.39
C ILE A 74 0.36 12.11 -9.51
#